data_AF-A0A923A4V4-F1
#
_entry.id   AF-A0A923A4V4-F1
#
_cell.length_a   1.000
_cell.length_b   1.000
_cell.length_c   1.000
_cell.angle_alpha   90.00
_cell.angle_beta   90.00
_cell.angle_gamma   90.00
#
_symmetry.space_group_name_H-M   'P 1'
#
loop_
_entity.id
_entity.type
_entity.pdbx_description
1 polymer ?
#
loop_
_entity_poly.entity_id
_entity_poly.type
_entity_poly.pdbx_seq_one_letter_code
_entity_poly.pdbx_strand_id
1 'polypeptide(L)' 'MRTVLSVSLPEKMAKDLNTFAREMGRNKSDIVKESLSLYLWEEKLRKAQKIFYTKAKVKGILTEEDMLREIS' A
#
# COMPACT_ATOMS: atom_id res chain seq x y z
N MET A 1 2.11 -10.14 20.07
CA MET A 1 2.89 -11.33 19.64
C MET A 1 3.64 -10.99 18.36
N ARG A 2 4.89 -11.44 18.21
CA ARG A 2 5.66 -11.28 16.96
C ARG A 2 5.76 -12.65 16.28
N THR A 3 5.57 -12.68 14.98
CA THR A 3 5.69 -13.90 14.16
C THR A 3 6.82 -13.69 13.15
N VAL A 4 7.56 -14.74 12.83
CA VAL A 4 8.63 -14.71 11.83
C VAL A 4 8.06 -15.19 10.49
N LEU A 5 8.35 -14.43 9.43
CA LEU A 5 8.06 -14.79 8.05
C LEU A 5 9.38 -15.06 7.34
N SER A 6 9.58 -16.28 6.84
CA SER A 6 10.71 -16.64 5.98
C SER A 6 10.23 -16.77 4.55
N VAL A 7 10.87 -16.07 3.61
CA VAL A 7 10.50 -16.06 2.19
C VAL A 7 11.76 -16.18 1.34
N SER A 8 11.68 -16.96 0.28
CA SER A 8 12.71 -17.03 -0.75
C SER A 8 12.56 -15.85 -1.71
N LEU A 9 13.65 -15.15 -1.97
CA LEU A 9 13.68 -14.03 -2.92
C LEU A 9 14.51 -14.43 -4.15
N PRO A 10 14.15 -13.94 -5.36
CA PRO A 10 15.03 -14.02 -6.51
C PRO A 10 16.40 -13.42 -6.20
N GLU A 11 17.48 -14.01 -6.70
CA GLU A 11 18.85 -13.61 -6.38
C GLU A 11 19.11 -12.13 -6.62
N LYS A 12 18.66 -11.61 -7.77
CA LYS A 12 18.76 -10.19 -8.11
C LYS A 12 18.08 -9.31 -7.07
N MET A 13 16.87 -9.66 -6.65
CA MET A 13 16.12 -8.89 -5.65
C MET A 13 16.79 -8.90 -4.28
N ALA A 14 17.35 -10.04 -3.88
CA ALA A 14 18.10 -10.14 -2.63
C ALA A 14 19.37 -9.26 -2.64
N LYS A 15 20.07 -9.21 -3.77
CA LYS A 15 21.22 -8.32 -3.99
C LYS A 15 20.81 -6.85 -3.94
N ASP A 16 19.79 -6.48 -4.69
CA ASP A 16 19.27 -5.11 -4.76
C ASP A 16 18.84 -4.62 -3.36
N LEU A 17 18.10 -5.43 -2.59
CA LEU A 17 17.70 -5.11 -1.21
C LEU A 17 18.90 -4.95 -0.28
N ASN A 18 19.93 -5.79 -0.43
CA ASN A 18 21.12 -5.71 0.41
C ASN A 18 21.96 -4.47 0.12
N THR A 19 22.11 -4.09 -1.15
CA THR A 19 22.78 -2.85 -1.56
C THR A 19 22.02 -1.64 -1.03
N PHE A 20 20.72 -1.57 -1.28
CA PHE A 20 19.87 -0.46 -0.81
C PHE A 20 19.90 -0.31 0.72
N ALA A 21 19.84 -1.42 1.46
CA ALA A 21 19.94 -1.40 2.92
C ALA A 21 21.28 -0.83 3.41
N ARG A 22 22.38 -1.18 2.74
CA ARG A 22 23.73 -0.68 3.09
C ARG A 22 23.87 0.81 2.79
N GLU A 23 23.44 1.25 1.62
CA GLU A 23 23.51 2.66 1.20
C GLU A 23 22.70 3.57 2.15
N MET A 24 21.54 3.10 2.59
CA MET A 24 20.67 3.85 3.50
C MET A 24 21.05 3.70 4.98
N GLY A 25 21.99 2.81 5.33
CA GLY A 25 22.30 2.48 6.72
C GLY A 25 21.13 1.88 7.50
N ARG A 26 20.21 1.16 6.83
CA ARG A 26 18.98 0.61 7.41
C ARG A 26 18.99 -0.92 7.42
N ASN A 27 18.21 -1.51 8.33
CA ASN A 27 18.04 -2.97 8.35
C ASN A 27 17.08 -3.44 7.25
N LYS A 28 17.44 -4.55 6.57
CA LYS A 28 16.59 -5.20 5.56
C LYS A 28 15.18 -5.51 6.08
N SER A 29 15.07 -6.00 7.32
CA SER A 29 13.78 -6.32 7.94
C SER A 29 12.89 -5.08 8.10
N ASP A 30 13.47 -3.92 8.38
CA ASP A 30 12.70 -2.68 8.57
C ASP A 30 12.17 -2.17 7.24
N ILE A 31 13.01 -2.21 6.21
CA ILE A 31 12.62 -1.89 4.82
C ILE A 31 11.48 -2.81 4.38
N VAL A 32 11.62 -4.13 4.55
CA VAL A 32 10.60 -5.10 4.11
C VAL A 32 9.28 -4.91 4.88
N LYS A 33 9.33 -4.67 6.20
CA LYS A 33 8.13 -4.38 6.99
C LYS A 33 7.42 -3.12 6.49
N GLU A 34 8.16 -2.04 6.25
CA GLU A 34 7.63 -0.78 5.74
C GLU A 34 6.97 -0.97 4.37
N SER A 35 7.67 -1.61 3.42
CA SER A 35 7.13 -1.92 2.10
C SER A 35 5.85 -2.76 2.18
N LEU A 36 5.82 -3.78 3.04
CA LEU A 36 4.64 -4.61 3.24
C LEU A 36 3.48 -3.81 3.86
N SER A 37 3.76 -2.94 4.82
CA SER A 37 2.74 -2.06 5.41
C SER A 37 2.13 -1.11 4.38
N LEU A 38 2.95 -0.52 3.52
CA LEU A 38 2.49 0.36 2.43
C LEU A 38 1.61 -0.40 1.44
N TYR A 39 2.05 -1.59 1.00
CA TYR A 39 1.28 -2.44 0.10
C TYR A 39 -0.09 -2.81 0.68
N LEU A 40 -0.12 -3.26 1.94
CA LEU A 40 -1.37 -3.63 2.61
C LEU A 40 -2.30 -2.42 2.81
N TRP A 41 -1.74 -1.24 3.05
CA TRP A 41 -2.51 -0.01 3.15
C TRP A 41 -3.15 0.37 1.82
N GLU A 42 -2.37 0.33 0.72
CA GLU A 42 -2.87 0.62 -0.61
C GLU A 42 -4.01 -0.33 -1.02
N GLU A 43 -3.85 -1.63 -0.75
CA GLU A 43 -4.90 -2.61 -1.02
C GLU A 43 -6.18 -2.37 -0.21
N LYS A 44 -6.05 -1.93 1.05
CA LYS A 44 -7.21 -1.53 1.86
C LYS A 44 -7.88 -0.29 1.29
N LEU A 45 -7.09 0.72 0.91
CA LEU A 45 -7.60 1.95 0.30
C LEU A 45 -8.35 1.64 -1.01
N ARG A 46 -7.77 0.80 -1.88
CA ARG A 46 -8.39 0.37 -3.13
C ARG A 46 -9.73 -0.34 -2.92
N LYS A 47 -9.82 -1.19 -1.90
CA LYS A 47 -11.09 -1.84 -1.51
C LYS A 47 -12.11 -0.83 -0.99
N ALA A 48 -11.68 0.10 -0.14
CA ALA A 48 -12.54 1.16 0.38
C ALA A 48 -13.08 2.02 -0.76
N GLN A 49 -12.21 2.49 -1.67
CA GLN A 49 -12.57 3.26 -2.85
C GLN A 49 -13.62 2.54 -3.71
N LYS A 50 -13.49 1.23 -3.95
CA LYS A 50 -14.51 0.46 -4.68
C LYS A 50 -15.89 0.53 -4.00
N ILE A 51 -15.94 0.34 -2.69
CA ILE A 51 -17.20 0.41 -1.92
C ILE A 51 -17.80 1.81 -1.99
N PHE A 52 -16.97 2.84 -1.78
CA PHE A 52 -17.42 4.23 -1.83
C PHE A 52 -17.87 4.62 -3.23
N TYR A 53 -17.16 4.19 -4.28
CA TYR A 53 -17.54 4.45 -5.66
C TYR A 53 -18.87 3.79 -6.03
N THR A 54 -19.11 2.55 -5.59
CA THR A 54 -20.41 1.91 -5.76
C THR A 54 -21.53 2.69 -5.06
N LYS A 55 -21.31 3.15 -3.83
CA LYS A 55 -22.30 3.95 -3.08
C LYS A 55 -22.51 5.35 -3.68
N ALA A 56 -21.44 6.01 -4.13
CA ALA A 56 -21.47 7.31 -4.78
C ALA A 56 -22.21 7.25 -6.12
N LYS A 57 -21.96 6.21 -6.93
CA LYS A 57 -22.68 5.95 -8.18
C LYS A 57 -24.19 5.76 -7.96
N VAL A 58 -24.59 5.05 -6.90
CA VAL A 58 -26.02 4.90 -6.53
C VAL A 58 -26.64 6.25 -6.13
N LYS A 59 -25.85 7.15 -5.54
CA LYS A 59 -26.25 8.51 -5.17
C LYS A 59 -26.11 9.54 -6.30
N GLY A 60 -25.70 9.14 -7.51
CA GLY A 60 -25.52 10.04 -8.65
C GLY A 60 -24.23 10.87 -8.62
N ILE A 61 -23.32 10.63 -7.67
CA ILE A 61 -22.04 11.31 -7.55
C ILE A 61 -21.02 10.56 -8.41
N LEU A 62 -20.77 11.07 -9.61
CA LEU A 62 -19.95 10.43 -10.64
C LEU A 62 -18.64 11.18 -10.91
N THR A 63 -18.61 12.48 -10.61
CA THR A 63 -17.46 13.35 -10.83
C THR A 63 -16.96 13.96 -9.52
N GLU A 64 -15.73 14.49 -9.57
CA GLU A 64 -15.13 15.23 -8.46
C GLU A 64 -15.92 16.50 -8.13
N GLU A 65 -16.52 17.14 -9.15
CA GLU A 65 -17.42 18.29 -8.99
C GLU A 65 -18.71 17.92 -8.26
N ASP A 66 -19.29 16.74 -8.54
CA ASP A 66 -20.47 16.24 -7.82
C ASP A 66 -20.14 15.94 -6.35
N MET A 67 -18.93 15.43 -6.07
CA MET A 67 -18.47 15.22 -4.69
C MET A 67 -18.34 16.55 -3.93
N LEU A 68 -17.75 17.57 -4.56
CA LEU A 68 -17.56 18.88 -3.95
C LEU A 68 -18.89 19.59 -3.62
N ARG A 69 -19.92 19.44 -4.47
CA ARG A 69 -21.25 20.01 -4.22
C ARG A 69 -21.98 19.36 -3.05
N GLU A 70 -21.76 18.08 -2.77
CA GLU A 70 -22.45 17.36 -1.69
C GLU A 70 -21.87 17.66 -0.29
N ILE A 71 -20.59 18.02 -0.21
CA ILE A 71 -19.90 18.32 1.06
C ILE A 71 -19.81 19.82 1.39
N SER A 72 -20.28 20.70 0.49
CA SER A 72 -20.38 22.15 0.69
C SER A 72 -21.78 22.55 1.16
#